data_AF-A0A943BF17-F1
#
_entry.id   AF-A0A943BF17-F1
#
_cell.length_a   1.000
_cell.length_b   1.000
_cell.length_c   1.000
_cell.angle_alpha   90.00
_cell.angle_beta   90.00
_cell.angle_gamma   90.00
#
_symmetry.space_group_name_H-M   'P 1'
#
loop_
_entity.id
_entity.type
_entity.pdbx_description
1 polymer ?
#
loop_
_entity_poly.entity_id
_entity_poly.type
_entity_poly.pdbx_seq_one_letter_code
_entity_poly.pdbx_strand_id
1 'polypeptide(L)'
;MARKNDILSIYTKEVEDIKAAGLFKGEAPIVSPQSAKVKLEDGREVINMCANNYLGLGDNQRLIDAAKRTYDERGYGVASVRFICGTQDIHKQLEAKISSFLGTDDTILYSSCFDANGGLFETI
;
A
#
# COMPACT_ATOMS: atom_id res chain seq x y z
N MET A 1 -26.22 -23.73 12.92
CA MET A 1 -25.14 -23.45 13.92
C MET A 1 -24.01 -24.47 13.83
N ALA A 2 -24.28 -25.78 13.83
CA ALA A 2 -23.25 -26.83 13.74
C ALA A 2 -22.19 -26.58 12.65
N ARG A 3 -22.61 -26.43 11.38
CA ARG A 3 -21.70 -26.18 10.25
C ARG A 3 -20.79 -24.94 10.40
N LYS A 4 -21.28 -23.88 11.06
CA LYS A 4 -20.45 -22.68 11.34
C LYS A 4 -19.36 -23.02 12.35
N ASN A 5 -19.71 -23.75 13.39
CA ASN A 5 -18.77 -24.17 14.43
C ASN A 5 -17.73 -25.16 13.88
N ASP A 6 -18.15 -26.03 12.96
CA ASP A 6 -17.24 -26.97 12.27
C ASP A 6 -16.23 -26.24 11.38
N ILE A 7 -16.64 -25.18 10.68
CA ILE A 7 -15.71 -24.37 9.88
C ILE A 7 -14.75 -23.58 10.78
N LEU A 8 -15.26 -22.99 11.86
CA LEU A 8 -14.40 -22.24 12.79
C LEU A 8 -13.37 -23.14 13.47
N SER A 9 -13.72 -24.40 13.78
CA SER A 9 -12.77 -25.33 14.41
C SER A 9 -11.61 -25.70 13.48
N ILE A 10 -11.83 -25.78 12.16
CA ILE A 10 -10.77 -25.95 11.16
C ILE A 10 -9.80 -24.77 11.22
N TYR A 11 -10.30 -23.53 11.15
CA TYR A 11 -9.45 -22.34 11.20
C TYR A 11 -8.73 -22.18 12.54
N THR A 12 -9.40 -22.48 13.66
CA THR A 12 -8.76 -22.45 14.98
C THR A 12 -7.59 -23.42 15.03
N LYS A 13 -7.79 -24.67 14.57
CA LYS A 13 -6.73 -25.67 14.53
C LYS A 13 -5.56 -25.22 13.66
N GLU A 14 -5.83 -24.69 12.46
CA GLU A 14 -4.78 -24.23 11.56
C GLU A 14 -3.96 -23.07 12.17
N VAL A 15 -4.61 -22.12 12.85
CA VAL A 15 -3.91 -21.05 13.58
C VAL A 15 -3.08 -21.58 14.73
N GLU A 16 -3.58 -22.58 15.47
CA GLU A 16 -2.83 -23.25 16.55
C GLU A 16 -1.60 -23.97 16.00
N ASP A 17 -1.73 -24.68 14.89
CA ASP A 17 -0.63 -25.37 14.21
C ASP A 17 0.44 -24.36 13.71
N ILE A 18 0.02 -23.23 13.14
CA ILE A 18 0.91 -22.12 12.73
C ILE A 18 1.67 -21.53 13.94
N LYS A 19 0.99 -21.37 15.08
CA LYS A 19 1.61 -20.88 16.33
C LYS A 19 2.61 -21.89 16.87
N ALA A 20 2.23 -23.17 16.93
CA ALA A 20 3.11 -24.26 17.38
C ALA A 20 4.36 -24.40 16.50
N ALA A 21 4.23 -24.11 15.19
CA ALA A 21 5.34 -24.08 14.25
C ALA A 21 6.21 -22.81 14.32
N GLY A 22 5.84 -21.81 15.13
CA GLY A 22 6.56 -20.52 15.19
C GLY A 22 6.42 -19.66 13.93
N LEU A 23 5.43 -19.94 13.08
CA LEU A 23 5.18 -19.23 11.82
C LEU A 23 4.13 -18.10 11.98
N PHE A 24 3.56 -17.97 13.17
CA PHE A 24 2.58 -16.93 13.46
C PHE A 24 3.22 -15.55 13.38
N LYS A 25 2.63 -14.67 12.55
CA LYS A 25 3.07 -13.29 12.40
C LYS A 25 2.21 -12.39 13.26
N GLY A 26 2.80 -11.85 14.32
CA GLY A 26 2.21 -10.74 15.07
C GLY A 26 2.51 -9.41 14.39
N GLU A 27 1.65 -8.43 14.63
CA GLU A 27 1.92 -7.04 14.25
C GLU A 27 2.62 -6.30 15.40
N ALA A 28 3.49 -5.37 15.04
CA ALA A 28 4.14 -4.45 15.99
C ALA A 28 3.79 -3.02 15.59
N PRO A 29 2.73 -2.43 16.18
CA PRO A 29 2.24 -1.13 15.74
C PRO A 29 3.27 -0.02 15.95
N ILE A 30 3.55 0.72 14.88
CA ILE A 30 4.36 1.94 14.90
C ILE A 30 3.42 3.13 15.10
N VAL A 31 3.71 3.99 16.08
CA VAL A 31 2.90 5.15 16.49
C VAL A 31 3.58 6.49 16.20
N SER A 32 4.58 6.50 15.32
CA SER A 32 5.23 7.69 14.76
C SER A 32 5.12 7.68 13.24
N PRO A 33 5.42 8.80 12.55
CA PRO A 33 5.68 8.75 11.12
C PRO A 33 6.80 7.76 10.76
N GLN A 34 6.82 7.31 9.50
CA GLN A 34 7.82 6.36 9.01
C GLN A 34 9.18 7.06 8.85
N SER A 35 10.20 6.57 9.54
CA SER A 35 11.56 7.11 9.46
C SER A 35 12.61 6.07 9.84
N ALA A 36 13.90 6.43 9.80
CA ALA A 36 14.97 5.57 10.31
C ALA A 36 14.81 5.26 11.81
N LYS A 37 14.20 6.16 12.59
CA LYS A 37 13.84 5.95 14.00
C LYS A 37 12.33 6.00 14.16
N VAL A 38 11.73 4.97 14.74
CA VAL A 38 10.27 4.89 14.94
C VAL A 38 9.93 4.62 16.39
N LYS A 39 8.76 5.07 16.81
CA LYS A 39 8.18 4.76 18.12
C LYS A 39 7.17 3.64 17.99
N LEU A 40 7.29 2.60 18.81
CA LEU A 40 6.31 1.52 18.90
C LEU A 40 5.22 1.86 19.91
N GLU A 41 4.07 1.19 19.83
CA GLU A 41 2.92 1.39 20.74
C GLU A 41 3.29 1.19 22.22
N ASP A 42 4.21 0.26 22.52
CA ASP A 42 4.72 0.02 23.87
C ASP A 42 5.70 1.10 24.38
N GLY A 43 5.92 2.16 23.60
CA GLY A 43 6.75 3.31 23.95
C GLY A 43 8.22 3.18 23.57
N ARG A 44 8.69 2.02 23.09
CA ARG A 44 10.08 1.85 22.66
C ARG A 44 10.39 2.70 21.44
N GLU A 45 11.56 3.31 21.42
CA GLU A 45 12.16 3.91 20.23
C GLU A 45 13.18 2.93 19.62
N VAL A 46 13.02 2.63 18.34
CA VAL A 46 13.84 1.62 17.64
C VAL A 46 14.33 2.16 16.30
N ILE A 47 15.44 1.60 15.81
CA ILE A 47 15.92 1.85 14.45
C ILE A 47 15.20 0.89 13.49
N ASN A 48 14.49 1.43 12.51
CA ASN A 48 13.75 0.64 11.53
C ASN A 48 14.66 0.20 10.37
N MET A 49 15.04 -1.07 10.37
CA MET A 49 15.88 -1.68 9.32
C MET A 49 15.09 -2.63 8.40
N CYS A 50 13.76 -2.58 8.41
CA CYS A 50 12.89 -3.48 7.63
C CYS A 50 11.84 -2.74 6.78
N ALA A 51 12.02 -1.45 6.54
CA ALA A 51 11.14 -0.66 5.68
C ALA A 51 11.60 -0.65 4.21
N ASN A 52 10.64 -0.48 3.30
CA ASN A 52 10.90 -0.18 1.88
C ASN A 52 11.12 1.33 1.63
N ASN A 53 11.47 2.09 2.66
CA ASN A 53 11.66 3.55 2.58
C ASN A 53 13.10 3.92 2.19
N TYR A 54 13.59 3.37 1.08
CA TYR A 54 15.01 3.42 0.70
C TYR A 54 15.58 4.84 0.60
N LEU A 55 14.78 5.78 0.09
CA LEU A 55 15.19 7.18 -0.12
C LEU A 55 14.76 8.10 1.03
N GLY A 56 14.17 7.56 2.10
CA GLY A 56 13.69 8.37 3.22
C GLY A 56 12.53 9.30 2.86
N LEU A 57 11.74 8.97 1.84
CA LEU A 57 10.65 9.82 1.35
C LEU A 57 9.31 9.61 2.05
N GLY A 58 9.17 8.55 2.86
CA GLY A 58 7.91 8.18 3.51
C GLY A 58 7.27 9.26 4.42
N ASP A 59 8.07 10.17 4.97
CA ASP A 59 7.59 11.33 5.77
C ASP A 59 8.22 12.65 5.29
N ASN A 60 8.46 12.76 3.98
CA ASN A 60 9.10 13.95 3.42
C ASN A 60 8.11 15.13 3.30
N GLN A 61 8.45 16.28 3.90
CA GLN A 61 7.58 17.46 3.94
C GLN A 61 7.12 17.93 2.54
N ARG A 62 8.00 17.88 1.53
CA ARG A 62 7.65 18.27 0.16
C ARG A 62 6.53 17.40 -0.42
N LEU A 63 6.51 16.10 -0.10
CA LEU A 63 5.49 15.17 -0.56
C LEU A 63 4.18 15.37 0.21
N ILE A 64 4.26 15.59 1.53
CA ILE A 64 3.10 15.91 2.37
C ILE A 64 2.40 17.17 1.85
N ASP A 65 3.16 18.22 1.55
CA ASP A 65 2.61 19.48 1.04
C ASP A 65 1.99 19.32 -0.35
N ALA A 66 2.58 18.49 -1.22
CA ALA A 66 2.03 18.18 -2.52
C ALA A 66 0.71 17.41 -2.43
N ALA A 67 0.61 16.44 -1.51
CA ALA A 67 -0.62 15.71 -1.25
C ALA A 67 -1.74 16.65 -0.75
N LYS A 68 -1.44 17.50 0.24
CA LYS A 68 -2.40 18.49 0.76
C LYS A 68 -2.95 19.41 -0.32
N ARG A 69 -2.08 20.01 -1.14
CA ARG A 69 -2.52 20.86 -2.27
C ARG A 69 -3.42 20.11 -3.24
N THR A 70 -3.13 18.84 -3.50
CA THR A 70 -3.94 18.04 -4.43
C THR A 70 -5.35 17.83 -3.91
N TYR A 71 -5.54 17.68 -2.59
CA TYR A 71 -6.87 17.57 -1.99
C TYR A 71 -7.70 18.84 -2.18
N ASP A 72 -7.09 20.02 -2.02
CA ASP A 72 -7.75 21.30 -2.23
C ASP A 72 -8.09 21.53 -3.71
N GLU A 73 -7.19 21.16 -4.63
CA GLU A 73 -7.35 21.40 -6.06
C GLU A 73 -8.24 20.37 -6.79
N ARG A 74 -8.24 19.11 -6.33
CA ARG A 74 -8.81 17.96 -7.09
C ARG A 74 -9.75 17.08 -6.28
N GLY A 75 -9.94 17.37 -5.00
CA GLY A 75 -10.77 16.59 -4.08
C GLY A 75 -10.03 15.37 -3.50
N TYR A 76 -10.71 14.68 -2.59
CA TYR A 76 -10.14 13.55 -1.84
C TYR A 76 -10.03 12.26 -2.67
N GLY A 77 -11.01 11.98 -3.52
CA GLY A 77 -11.04 10.77 -4.33
C GLY A 77 -11.97 10.93 -5.53
N VAL A 78 -11.80 10.05 -6.52
CA VAL A 78 -12.51 10.14 -7.81
C VAL A 78 -13.79 9.32 -7.87
N ALA A 79 -14.03 8.43 -6.89
CA ALA A 79 -15.24 7.60 -6.75
C ALA A 79 -15.71 6.87 -8.04
N SER A 80 -14.80 6.59 -8.97
CA SER A 80 -15.09 6.03 -10.28
C SER A 80 -13.84 5.39 -10.90
N VAL A 81 -14.05 4.51 -11.87
CA VAL A 81 -12.97 3.92 -12.67
C VAL A 81 -12.53 4.85 -13.78
N ARG A 82 -11.32 4.63 -14.30
CA ARG A 82 -10.64 5.50 -15.28
C ARG A 82 -11.49 5.84 -16.50
N PHE A 83 -12.15 4.85 -17.11
CA PHE A 83 -12.87 5.05 -18.38
C PHE A 83 -14.23 5.75 -18.25
N ILE A 84 -14.83 5.80 -17.05
CA ILE A 84 -16.14 6.44 -16.83
C ILE A 84 -15.95 7.91 -16.49
N CYS A 85 -15.49 8.19 -15.27
CA CYS A 85 -15.23 9.56 -14.80
C CYS A 85 -14.10 9.63 -13.75
N GLY A 86 -13.26 8.59 -13.67
CA GLY A 86 -12.15 8.52 -12.71
C GLY A 86 -10.83 9.13 -13.21
N THR A 87 -10.76 9.59 -14.46
CA THR A 87 -9.52 10.16 -15.01
C THR A 87 -9.49 11.69 -14.88
N GLN A 88 -8.61 12.20 -14.04
CA GLN A 88 -8.24 13.63 -13.99
C GLN A 88 -6.94 13.90 -14.76
N ASP A 89 -6.68 15.18 -15.06
CA ASP A 89 -5.45 15.66 -15.73
C ASP A 89 -4.15 15.12 -15.09
N ILE A 90 -4.10 15.08 -13.76
CA ILE A 90 -2.93 14.65 -12.99
C ILE A 90 -2.58 13.17 -13.23
N HIS A 91 -3.55 12.32 -13.58
CA HIS A 91 -3.28 10.92 -13.91
C HIS A 91 -2.49 10.82 -15.21
N LYS A 92 -2.91 11.54 -16.26
CA LYS A 92 -2.20 11.58 -17.54
C LYS A 92 -0.82 12.25 -17.41
N GLN A 93 -0.71 13.29 -16.58
CA GLN A 93 0.58 13.93 -16.29
C GLN A 93 1.54 12.97 -15.57
N LEU A 94 1.04 12.16 -14.63
CA LEU A 94 1.85 11.16 -13.94
C LEU A 94 2.30 10.05 -14.89
N GLU A 95 1.39 9.51 -15.71
CA GLU A 95 1.72 8.51 -16.73
C GLU A 95 2.83 9.00 -17.67
N ALA A 96 2.70 10.21 -18.23
CA ALA A 96 3.72 10.79 -19.10
C ALA A 96 5.07 10.99 -18.39
N LYS A 97 5.06 11.41 -17.12
CA LYS A 97 6.28 11.56 -16.32
C LYS A 97 6.97 10.23 -16.05
N ILE A 98 6.20 9.16 -15.78
CA ILE A 98 6.76 7.82 -15.58
C ILE A 98 7.38 7.31 -16.89
N SER A 99 6.68 7.44 -18.02
CA SER A 99 7.20 7.06 -19.33
C SER A 99 8.52 7.77 -19.65
N SER A 100 8.57 9.09 -19.42
CA SER A 100 9.80 9.87 -19.60
C SER A 100 10.93 9.46 -18.64
N PHE A 101 10.61 9.06 -17.42
CA PHE A 101 11.60 8.64 -16.43
C PHE A 101 12.19 7.26 -16.76
N LEU A 102 11.35 6.32 -17.24
CA LEU A 102 11.75 4.95 -17.55
C LEU A 102 12.23 4.76 -18.99
N GLY A 103 11.96 5.71 -19.88
CA GLY A 103 12.28 5.60 -21.31
C GLY A 103 11.35 4.64 -22.06
N THR A 104 10.07 4.60 -21.68
CA THR A 104 9.03 3.80 -22.35
C THR A 104 8.11 4.68 -23.19
N ASP A 105 7.37 4.08 -24.12
CA ASP A 105 6.44 4.82 -24.99
C ASP A 105 5.23 5.37 -24.23
N ASP A 106 4.63 4.58 -23.34
CA ASP A 106 3.49 4.98 -22.51
C ASP A 106 3.49 4.25 -21.15
N THR A 107 2.60 4.68 -20.25
CA THR A 107 2.41 4.12 -18.91
C THR A 107 0.92 4.07 -18.57
N ILE A 108 0.49 3.00 -17.89
CA ILE A 108 -0.84 2.86 -17.30
C ILE A 108 -0.75 2.77 -15.78
N LEU A 109 -1.60 3.52 -15.06
CA LEU A 109 -1.66 3.49 -13.59
C LEU A 109 -2.59 2.38 -13.08
N TYR A 110 -2.11 1.70 -12.03
CA TYR A 110 -2.87 0.77 -11.19
C TYR A 110 -2.81 1.23 -9.72
N SER A 111 -3.74 0.76 -8.88
CA SER A 111 -3.75 1.02 -7.44
C SER A 111 -2.54 0.44 -6.71
N SER A 112 -2.03 -0.69 -7.18
CA SER A 112 -0.84 -1.35 -6.65
C SER A 112 -0.09 -2.12 -7.73
N CYS A 113 1.18 -2.43 -7.50
CA CYS A 113 1.96 -3.29 -8.40
C CYS A 113 1.45 -4.75 -8.40
N PHE A 114 0.77 -5.18 -7.33
CA PHE A 114 0.11 -6.49 -7.29
C PHE A 114 -1.01 -6.56 -8.35
N ASP A 115 -1.85 -5.52 -8.43
CA ASP A 115 -2.92 -5.41 -9.43
C ASP A 115 -2.34 -5.29 -10.85
N ALA A 116 -1.27 -4.51 -11.03
CA ALA A 116 -0.60 -4.37 -12.32
C ALA A 116 -0.11 -5.72 -12.84
N ASN A 117 0.54 -6.53 -12.00
CA ASN A 117 1.00 -7.87 -12.39
C ASN A 117 -0.17 -8.83 -12.64
N GLY A 118 -1.17 -8.84 -11.76
CA GLY A 118 -2.34 -9.72 -11.89
C GLY A 118 -3.15 -9.45 -13.16
N GLY A 119 -3.33 -8.18 -13.51
CA GLY A 119 -4.07 -7.76 -14.70
C GLY A 119 -3.26 -7.75 -16.01
N LEU A 120 -1.95 -8.05 -15.97
CA LEU A 120 -1.11 -8.01 -17.16
C LEU A 120 -1.29 -9.25 -18.04
N PHE A 121 -1.09 -10.44 -17.48
CA PHE A 121 -0.90 -11.66 -18.29
C PHE A 121 -2.19 -12.25 -18.88
N GLU A 122 -3.33 -12.14 -18.18
CA GLU A 122 -4.60 -12.63 -18.71
C GLU A 122 -5.11 -11.79 -19.91
N THR A 123 -4.67 -10.54 -19.98
CA THR A 123 -5.15 -9.56 -20.97
C THR A 123 -4.48 -9.69 -22.35
N ILE A 124 -3.37 -10.41 -22.44
CA ILE A 124 -2.56 -10.62 -23.66
C ILE A 124 -2.58 -12.08 -24.12
#